data_AF-A0A2D7NY55-F1
#
_entry.id   AF-A0A2D7NY55-F1
#
_cell.length_a   1.000
_cell.length_b   1.000
_cell.length_c   1.000
_cell.angle_alpha   90.00
_cell.angle_beta   90.00
_cell.angle_gamma   90.00
#
_symmetry.space_group_name_H-M   'P 1'
#
loop_
_entity.id
_entity.type
_entity.pdbx_description
1 polymer ?
#
loop_
_entity_poly.entity_id
_entity_poly.type
_entity_poly.pdbx_seq_one_letter_code
_entity_poly.pdbx_strand_id
1 'polypeptide(L)' 'MDPSSKKPNPNTKRSLGSFIGLSFQLFIFNLVLFFGGNLIDEKLKYKWPIFLVIAVFLSVFGSLWYLIKKGSE' A
#
# COMPACT_ATOMS: atom_id res chain seq x y z
N MET A 1 1.33 -12.76 48.51
CA MET A 1 1.60 -13.31 47.17
C MET A 1 0.41 -12.94 46.31
N ASP A 2 0.43 -11.72 45.77
CA ASP A 2 -0.68 -11.19 45.00
C ASP A 2 -0.45 -11.46 43.51
N PRO A 3 -1.45 -12.01 42.80
CA PRO A 3 -1.27 -12.41 41.41
C PRO A 3 -1.13 -11.15 40.56
N SER A 4 0.01 -11.07 39.88
CA SER A 4 0.33 -10.03 38.90
C SER A 4 -0.82 -9.87 37.89
N SER A 5 -1.66 -8.87 38.11
CA SER A 5 -2.63 -8.40 37.12
C SER A 5 -1.86 -7.69 36.01
N LYS A 6 -1.47 -8.47 34.98
CA LYS A 6 -1.00 -7.93 33.70
C LYS A 6 -2.12 -7.06 33.12
N LYS A 7 -2.08 -5.75 33.40
CA LYS A 7 -2.89 -4.76 32.68
C LYS A 7 -2.63 -4.95 31.17
N PRO A 8 -3.67 -5.10 30.34
CA PRO A 8 -3.48 -5.12 28.89
C PRO A 8 -2.83 -3.80 28.49
N ASN A 9 -1.65 -3.86 27.89
CA ASN A 9 -0.96 -2.68 27.39
C ASN A 9 -1.86 -2.01 26.33
N PRO A 10 -2.34 -0.77 26.54
CA PRO A 10 -3.25 -0.10 25.60
C PRO A 10 -2.62 0.15 24.23
N ASN A 11 -1.29 0.03 24.11
CA ASN A 11 -0.57 0.17 22.84
C ASN A 11 -0.78 -1.02 21.88
N THR A 12 -1.20 -2.19 22.36
CA THR A 12 -1.42 -3.36 21.48
C THR A 12 -2.70 -3.21 20.63
N LYS A 13 -3.74 -2.52 21.13
CA LYS A 13 -4.98 -2.29 20.38
C LYS A 13 -4.84 -1.24 19.26
N ARG A 14 -3.96 -0.25 19.43
CA ARG A 14 -3.69 0.76 18.37
C ARG A 14 -2.99 0.17 17.14
N SER A 15 -2.18 -0.88 17.33
CA SER A 15 -1.36 -1.45 16.27
C SER A 15 -2.19 -2.15 15.17
N LEU A 16 -3.23 -2.92 15.53
CA LEU A 16 -4.02 -3.66 14.53
C LEU A 16 -4.89 -2.74 13.67
N GLY A 17 -5.58 -1.78 14.28
CA GLY A 17 -6.42 -0.83 13.55
C GLY A 17 -5.62 0.05 12.59
N SER A 18 -4.41 0.44 13.00
CA SER A 18 -3.52 1.24 12.15
C SER A 18 -2.92 0.41 10.99
N PHE A 19 -2.64 -0.88 11.20
CA PHE A 19 -2.19 -1.78 10.13
C PHE A 19 -3.29 -2.08 9.12
N ILE A 20 -4.53 -2.33 9.57
CA ILE A 20 -5.67 -2.56 8.68
C ILE A 20 -5.94 -1.31 7.83
N GLY A 21 -5.89 -0.12 8.44
CA GLY A 21 -6.03 1.14 7.71
C GLY A 21 -4.96 1.35 6.63
N LEU A 22 -3.70 1.07 6.96
CA LEU A 22 -2.59 1.14 6.00
C LEU A 22 -2.74 0.15 4.85
N SER A 23 -3.07 -1.12 5.13
CA SER A 23 -3.29 -2.14 4.10
C SER A 23 -4.49 -1.80 3.22
N PHE A 24 -5.57 -1.28 3.79
CA PHE A 24 -6.75 -0.87 3.04
C PHE A 24 -6.48 0.35 2.15
N GLN A 25 -5.70 1.31 2.65
CA GLN A 25 -5.26 2.47 1.87
C GLN A 25 -4.35 2.04 0.70
N LEU A 26 -3.44 1.10 0.93
CA LEU A 26 -2.57 0.55 -0.11
C LEU A 26 -3.36 -0.27 -1.15
N PHE A 27 -4.38 -1.01 -0.70
CA PHE A 27 -5.30 -1.74 -1.57
C PHE A 27 -6.09 -0.79 -2.47
N ILE A 28 -6.70 0.25 -1.90
CA ILE A 28 -7.43 1.28 -2.66
C ILE A 28 -6.48 1.97 -3.65
N PHE A 29 -5.27 2.33 -3.23
CA PHE A 29 -4.30 2.99 -4.09
C PHE A 29 -3.93 2.12 -5.30
N ASN A 30 -3.69 0.82 -5.09
CA ASN A 30 -3.44 -0.12 -6.18
C ASN A 30 -4.67 -0.31 -7.08
N LEU A 31 -5.87 -0.34 -6.50
CA LEU A 31 -7.12 -0.48 -7.26
C LEU A 31 -7.34 0.72 -8.19
N VAL A 32 -7.10 1.94 -7.68
CA VAL A 32 -7.17 3.18 -8.46
C VAL A 32 -6.10 3.22 -9.54
N LEU A 33 -4.87 2.79 -9.23
CA LEU A 33 -3.79 2.74 -10.20
C LEU A 33 -4.08 1.73 -11.32
N PHE A 34 -4.65 0.58 -10.99
CA PHE A 34 -5.03 -0.46 -11.94
C PHE A 34 -6.17 0.02 -12.85
N PHE A 35 -7.26 0.55 -12.28
CA PHE A 35 -8.37 1.09 -13.09
C PHE A 35 -7.94 2.30 -13.91
N GLY A 36 -7.13 3.20 -13.34
CA GLY A 36 -6.59 4.36 -14.03
C GLY A 36 -5.72 3.96 -15.22
N GLY A 37 -4.78 3.03 -15.02
CA GLY A 37 -3.93 2.50 -16.09
C GLY A 37 -4.75 1.84 -17.20
N ASN A 38 -5.73 1.00 -16.83
CA ASN A 38 -6.58 0.31 -17.79
C ASN A 38 -7.47 1.27 -18.60
N LEU A 39 -8.03 2.31 -17.95
CA LEU A 39 -8.87 3.30 -18.62
C LEU A 39 -8.06 4.20 -19.56
N ILE A 40 -6.79 4.49 -19.21
CA ILE A 40 -5.85 5.20 -20.08
C ILE A 40 -5.46 4.32 -21.29
N ASP A 41 -5.17 3.03 -21.08
CA ASP A 41 -4.89 2.08 -22.17
C ASP A 41 -6.09 1.96 -23.14
N GLU A 42 -7.32 1.90 -22.62
CA GLU A 42 -8.54 1.84 -23.41
C GLU A 42 -8.78 3.14 -24.21
N LYS A 43 -8.59 4.31 -23.58
CA LYS A 43 -8.69 5.63 -24.24
C LYS A 43 -7.71 5.78 -25.40
N LEU A 44 -6.51 5.22 -25.27
CA LEU A 44 -5.45 5.30 -26.26
C LEU A 44 -5.55 4.20 -27.34
N LYS A 45 -6.53 3.28 -27.24
CA LYS A 45 -6.74 2.14 -28.16
C LYS A 45 -5.48 1.29 -28.39
N TYR A 46 -4.58 1.24 -27.41
CA TYR A 46 -3.41 0.38 -27.54
C TYR A 46 -3.85 -1.09 -27.43
N LYS A 47 -3.49 -1.90 -28.42
CA LYS A 47 -3.75 -3.36 -28.42
C LYS A 47 -3.05 -4.10 -27.27
N TRP A 48 -2.06 -3.47 -26.67
CA TRP A 48 -1.29 -3.99 -25.55
C TRP A 48 -1.42 -3.03 -24.37
N PRO A 49 -1.59 -3.54 -23.13
CA PRO A 49 -1.76 -2.74 -21.93
C PRO A 49 -0.43 -2.14 -21.46
N ILE A 50 0.18 -1.33 -22.32
CA ILE A 50 1.53 -0.80 -22.16
C ILE A 50 1.55 0.19 -20.99
N PHE A 51 0.49 0.99 -20.82
CA PHE A 51 0.39 1.95 -19.73
C PHE A 51 0.23 1.25 -18.38
N LEU A 52 -0.56 0.18 -18.33
CA LEU A 52 -0.70 -0.65 -17.13
C LEU A 52 0.65 -1.28 -16.74
N VAL A 53 1.41 -1.81 -17.70
CA VAL A 53 2.75 -2.35 -17.46
C VAL A 53 3.69 -1.27 -16.92
N ILE A 54 3.72 -0.09 -17.56
CA ILE A 54 4.54 1.06 -17.13
C ILE A 54 4.15 1.51 -15.71
N ALA A 55 2.85 1.58 -15.41
CA ALA A 55 2.34 1.97 -14.10
C ALA A 55 2.75 0.96 -13.00
N VAL A 56 2.73 -0.34 -13.30
CA VAL A 56 3.23 -1.38 -12.37
C VAL A 56 4.73 -1.21 -12.13
N PHE A 57 5.53 -0.99 -13.18
CA PHE A 57 6.97 -0.73 -13.03
C PHE A 57 7.25 0.51 -12.18
N LEU A 58 6.53 1.61 -12.42
CA LEU A 58 6.60 2.84 -11.62
C LEU A 58 6.19 2.61 -10.17
N SER A 59 5.16 1.80 -9.91
CA SER A 59 4.71 1.44 -8.57
C SER A 59 5.78 0.67 -7.78
N VAL A 60 6.43 -0.30 -8.42
CA VAL A 60 7.54 -1.05 -7.81
C VAL A 60 8.72 -0.13 -7.53
N PHE A 61 9.11 0.71 -8.50
CA PHE A 61 10.21 1.66 -8.35
C PHE A 61 9.93 2.68 -7.24
N GLY A 62 8.72 3.23 -7.21
CA GLY A 62 8.28 4.18 -6.19
C GLY A 62 8.25 3.55 -4.80
N SER A 63 7.80 2.29 -4.69
CA SER A 63 7.83 1.54 -3.44
C SER A 63 9.26 1.30 -2.95
N LEU A 64 10.16 0.88 -3.85
CA LEU A 64 11.58 0.71 -3.53
C LEU A 64 12.21 2.04 -3.08
N TRP A 65 11.97 3.11 -3.83
CA TRP A 65 12.50 4.44 -3.50
C TRP A 65 11.97 4.93 -2.15
N TYR A 66 10.68 4.74 -1.90
CA TYR A 66 10.07 5.08 -0.61
C TYR A 66 10.67 4.27 0.54
N LEU A 67 10.89 2.96 0.36
CA LEU A 67 11.54 2.12 1.37
C LEU A 67 12.99 2.55 1.61
N ILE A 68 13.77 2.82 0.55
CA ILE A 68 15.17 3.28 0.67
C ILE A 68 15.22 4.61 1.40
N LYS A 69 14.39 5.58 0.99
CA LYS A 69 14.35 6.91 1.60
C LYS A 69 13.94 6.84 3.07
N LYS A 70 12.91 6.07 3.38
CA LYS A 70 12.42 5.90 4.76
C LYS A 70 13.36 5.06 5.64
N GLY A 71 14.12 4.14 5.05
CA GLY A 71 15.13 3.36 5.78
C GLY A 71 16.46 4.10 5.96
N SER A 72 16.64 5.25 5.31
CA SER A 72 17.81 6.12 5.42
C SER A 72 17.61 7.31 6.38
N GLU A 73 16.41 7.46 6.96
CA GLU A 73 16.05 8.39 8.04
C GLU A 73 16.04 7.66 9.39
#